data_AF-A0ABD5GTZ9-F1
#
_entry.id   AF-A0ABD5GTZ9-F1
#
_cell.length_a   1.000
_cell.length_b   1.000
_cell.length_c   1.000
_cell.angle_alpha   90.00
_cell.angle_beta   90.00
_cell.angle_gamma   90.00
#
_symmetry.space_group_name_H-M   'P 1'
#
loop_
_entity.id
_entity.type
_entity.pdbx_description
1 polymer ?
#
loop_
_entity_poly.entity_id
_entity_poly.type
_entity_poly.pdbx_seq_one_letter_code
_entity_poly.pdbx_strand_id
1 'polypeptide(L)'
;MADAKTWATTNLSSFKQRMRISTEDSDELANLTDMLTASYTSILRLIGVSDASDPEVKELIFERSRYTYNDALDEFKENYKQNIRDVFLANQPTDDVGETQ
;
A
#
# COMPACT_ATOMS: atom_id res chain seq x y z
N MET A 1 -5.54 13.72 -2.47
CA MET A 1 -6.06 12.82 -3.54
C MET A 1 -5.18 12.86 -4.78
N ALA A 2 -4.71 14.02 -5.23
CA ALA A 2 -3.77 14.11 -6.37
C ALA A 2 -2.52 13.24 -6.17
N ASP A 3 -1.92 13.26 -4.98
CA ASP A 3 -0.69 12.49 -4.69
C ASP A 3 -0.91 10.98 -4.78
N ALA A 4 -2.06 10.49 -4.31
CA ALA A 4 -2.39 9.06 -4.34
C ALA A 4 -2.55 8.56 -5.79
N LYS A 5 -3.28 9.32 -6.63
CA LYS A 5 -3.46 8.95 -8.03
C LYS A 5 -2.15 9.03 -8.81
N THR A 6 -1.33 10.06 -8.56
CA THR A 6 0.01 10.17 -9.15
C THR A 6 0.88 8.97 -8.77
N TRP A 7 0.95 8.63 -7.48
CA TRP A 7 1.71 7.48 -7.02
C TRP A 7 1.24 6.16 -7.66
N ALA A 8 -0.08 5.96 -7.74
CA ALA A 8 -0.67 4.78 -8.38
C ALA A 8 -0.28 4.67 -9.86
N THR A 9 -0.43 5.74 -10.62
CA THR A 9 -0.03 5.79 -12.04
C THR A 9 1.46 5.50 -12.22
N THR A 10 2.32 6.08 -11.38
CA THR A 10 3.78 5.86 -11.44
C THR A 10 4.16 4.40 -11.14
N ASN A 11 3.40 3.71 -10.29
CA ASN A 11 3.70 2.34 -9.86
C ASN A 11 2.89 1.25 -10.58
N LEU A 12 1.98 1.64 -11.50
CA LEU A 12 1.10 0.70 -12.21
C LEU A 12 1.89 -0.36 -12.99
N SER A 13 2.99 0.02 -13.66
CA SER A 13 3.82 -0.92 -14.43
C SER A 13 4.44 -1.99 -13.53
N SER A 14 4.96 -1.61 -12.35
CA SER A 14 5.52 -2.54 -11.37
C SER A 14 4.44 -3.46 -10.78
N PHE A 15 3.25 -2.93 -10.51
CA PHE A 15 2.14 -3.73 -10.01
C PHE A 15 1.67 -4.76 -11.05
N LYS A 16 1.50 -4.34 -12.31
CA LYS A 16 1.20 -5.22 -13.44
C LYS A 16 2.23 -6.33 -13.60
N GLN A 17 3.52 -5.99 -13.52
CA GLN A 17 4.61 -6.97 -13.59
C GLN A 17 4.51 -8.01 -12.46
N ARG A 18 4.27 -7.57 -11.22
CA ARG A 18 4.08 -8.46 -10.07
C ARG A 18 2.90 -9.41 -10.27
N MET A 19 1.78 -8.88 -10.77
CA MET A 19 0.54 -9.62 -11.00
C MET A 19 0.56 -10.43 -12.31
N ARG A 20 1.61 -10.30 -13.13
CA ARG A 20 1.73 -10.88 -14.47
C ARG A 20 0.58 -10.46 -15.42
N ILE A 21 0.13 -9.22 -15.29
CA ILE A 21 -0.91 -8.63 -16.13
C ILE A 21 -0.26 -7.91 -17.32
N SER A 22 -0.58 -8.33 -18.54
CA SER A 22 -0.04 -7.76 -19.79
C SER A 22 -1.02 -6.86 -20.56
N THR A 23 -2.25 -6.67 -20.05
CA THR A 23 -3.29 -5.90 -20.75
C THR A 23 -2.90 -4.45 -21.05
N GLU A 24 -3.40 -3.91 -22.15
CA GLU A 24 -3.32 -2.49 -22.51
C GLU A 24 -4.71 -1.83 -22.58
N ASP A 25 -5.77 -2.58 -22.21
CA ASP A 25 -7.14 -2.09 -22.18
C ASP A 25 -7.30 -0.91 -21.23
N SER A 26 -7.88 0.19 -21.70
CA SER A 26 -7.95 1.44 -20.94
C SER A 26 -8.79 1.33 -19.67
N ASP A 27 -9.86 0.54 -19.71
CA ASP A 27 -10.80 0.40 -18.60
C ASP A 27 -10.17 -0.45 -17.50
N GLU A 28 -9.47 -1.52 -17.89
CA GLU A 28 -8.71 -2.35 -16.94
C GLU A 28 -7.52 -1.59 -16.33
N LEU A 29 -6.80 -0.77 -17.11
CA LEU A 29 -5.75 0.09 -16.57
C LEU A 29 -6.30 1.13 -15.58
N ALA A 30 -7.48 1.69 -15.86
CA ALA A 30 -8.16 2.59 -14.93
C ALA A 30 -8.55 1.87 -13.64
N ASN A 31 -9.14 0.67 -13.75
CA ASN A 31 -9.52 -0.17 -12.62
C ASN A 31 -8.31 -0.51 -11.72
N LEU A 32 -7.20 -0.98 -12.29
CA LEU A 32 -5.96 -1.26 -11.55
C LEU A 32 -5.40 -0.02 -10.86
N THR A 33 -5.48 1.14 -11.51
CA THR A 33 -5.04 2.43 -10.93
C THR A 33 -5.91 2.84 -9.75
N ASP A 34 -7.22 2.63 -9.83
CA ASP A 34 -8.16 2.94 -8.75
C ASP A 34 -7.96 2.01 -7.54
N MET A 35 -7.72 0.71 -7.78
CA MET A 35 -7.34 -0.25 -6.73
C MET A 35 -6.05 0.17 -6.01
N LEU A 36 -5.01 0.57 -6.75
CA LEU A 36 -3.76 1.07 -6.19
C LEU A 36 -3.97 2.37 -5.40
N THR A 37 -4.79 3.29 -5.91
CA THR A 37 -5.09 4.57 -5.25
C THR A 37 -5.81 4.35 -3.91
N ALA A 38 -6.80 3.45 -3.89
CA ALA A 38 -7.55 3.10 -2.70
C ALA A 38 -6.65 2.39 -1.66
N SER A 39 -5.77 1.49 -2.11
CA SER A 39 -4.84 0.79 -1.25
C SER A 39 -3.77 1.70 -0.68
N TYR A 40 -3.17 2.60 -1.50
CA TYR A 40 -2.25 3.64 -1.05
C TYR A 40 -2.85 4.44 0.10
N THR A 41 -4.04 5.00 -0.13
CA THR A 41 -4.72 5.81 0.89
C THR A 41 -5.02 5.02 2.17
N SER A 42 -5.42 3.75 2.03
CA SER A 42 -5.77 2.91 3.18
C SER A 42 -4.55 2.52 4.01
N ILE A 43 -3.45 2.11 3.38
CA ILE A 43 -2.24 1.69 4.08
C ILE A 43 -1.58 2.87 4.79
N LEU A 44 -1.44 4.03 4.12
CA LEU A 44 -0.89 5.23 4.75
C LEU A 44 -1.65 5.60 6.03
N ARG A 45 -2.99 5.51 6.01
CA ARG A 45 -3.83 5.75 7.19
C ARG A 45 -3.65 4.70 8.28
N LEU A 46 -3.46 3.42 7.92
CA LEU A 46 -3.25 2.34 8.89
C LEU A 46 -1.88 2.44 9.56
N ILE A 47 -0.85 2.83 8.82
CA ILE A 47 0.53 2.95 9.30
C ILE A 47 0.78 4.30 9.98
N GLY A 48 0.04 5.35 9.59
CA GLY A 48 0.21 6.70 10.14
C GLY A 48 1.30 7.51 9.45
N VAL A 49 1.55 7.28 8.15
CA VAL A 49 2.58 7.97 7.35
C VAL A 49 1.96 8.82 6.25
N SER A 50 2.70 9.85 5.79
CA SER A 50 2.26 10.77 4.75
C SER A 50 2.52 10.27 3.31
N ASP A 51 3.49 9.37 3.15
CA ASP A 51 3.87 8.81 1.86
C ASP A 51 4.31 7.34 1.99
N ALA A 52 4.64 6.73 0.85
CA ALA A 52 5.15 5.36 0.76
C ALA A 52 6.65 5.33 0.41
N SER A 53 7.45 6.19 1.06
CA SER A 53 8.91 6.18 0.94
C SER A 53 9.53 4.93 1.55
N ASP A 54 8.93 4.39 2.62
CA ASP A 54 9.29 3.09 3.18
C ASP A 54 8.90 1.94 2.21
N PRO A 55 9.86 1.10 1.79
CA PRO A 55 9.60 -0.06 0.94
C PRO A 55 8.54 -1.02 1.50
N GLU A 56 8.44 -1.20 2.82
CA GLU A 56 7.45 -2.09 3.43
C GLU A 56 6.03 -1.50 3.36
N VAL A 57 5.89 -0.17 3.42
CA VAL A 57 4.62 0.52 3.15
C VAL A 57 4.19 0.30 1.71
N LYS A 58 5.12 0.45 0.75
CA LYS A 58 4.85 0.16 -0.67
C LYS A 58 4.42 -1.30 -0.87
N GLU A 59 5.06 -2.24 -0.21
CA GLU A 59 4.72 -3.67 -0.30
C GLU A 59 3.30 -3.95 0.22
N LEU A 60 2.92 -3.38 1.36
CA LEU A 60 1.56 -3.50 1.91
C LEU A 60 0.50 -2.92 0.96
N ILE A 61 0.82 -1.84 0.23
CA ILE A 61 -0.08 -1.27 -0.78
C ILE A 61 -0.28 -2.24 -1.94
N PHE A 62 0.79 -2.89 -2.40
CA PHE A 62 0.71 -3.87 -3.47
C PHE A 62 -0.06 -5.11 -3.04
N GLU A 63 0.16 -5.61 -1.82
CA GLU A 63 -0.58 -6.78 -1.33
C GLU A 63 -2.05 -6.47 -1.10
N ARG A 64 -2.42 -5.33 -0.52
CA ARG A 64 -3.83 -4.94 -0.42
C ARG A 64 -4.49 -4.81 -1.79
N SER A 65 -3.76 -4.28 -2.78
CA SER A 65 -4.25 -4.17 -4.17
C SER A 65 -4.43 -5.54 -4.81
N ARG A 66 -3.51 -6.48 -4.57
CA ARG A 66 -3.61 -7.88 -5.03
C ARG A 66 -4.83 -8.57 -4.42
N TYR A 67 -5.09 -8.37 -3.13
CA TYR A 67 -6.29 -8.94 -2.48
C TYR A 67 -7.57 -8.30 -3.03
N THR A 68 -7.57 -7.01 -3.35
CA THR A 68 -8.71 -6.35 -3.99
C THR A 68 -8.95 -6.90 -5.40
N TYR A 69 -7.90 -7.04 -6.21
CA TYR A 69 -7.98 -7.60 -7.56
C TYR A 69 -8.49 -9.05 -7.59
N ASN A 70 -8.17 -9.85 -6.56
CA ASN A 70 -8.61 -11.23 -6.44
C ASN A 70 -9.94 -11.39 -5.68
N ASP A 71 -10.70 -10.31 -5.47
CA ASP A 71 -11.96 -10.30 -4.70
C ASP A 71 -11.85 -10.89 -3.28
N ALA A 72 -10.68 -10.73 -2.65
CA ALA A 72 -10.34 -11.32 -1.35
C ALA A 72 -10.02 -10.27 -0.27
N LEU A 73 -10.41 -9.00 -0.45
CA LEU A 73 -10.00 -7.89 0.42
C LEU A 73 -10.30 -8.12 1.92
N ASP A 74 -11.35 -8.86 2.25
CA ASP A 74 -11.74 -9.16 3.63
C ASP A 74 -10.69 -10.01 4.38
N GLU A 75 -9.91 -10.82 3.66
CA GLU A 75 -8.83 -11.65 4.23
C GLU A 75 -7.54 -10.86 4.49
N PHE A 76 -7.32 -9.73 3.80
CA PHE A 76 -6.08 -8.98 3.85
C PHE A 76 -5.69 -8.58 5.29
N LYS A 77 -6.67 -8.09 6.06
CA LYS A 77 -6.43 -7.59 7.41
C LYS A 77 -5.91 -8.66 8.36
N GLU A 78 -6.39 -9.89 8.23
CA GLU A 78 -5.93 -10.99 9.06
C GLU A 78 -4.56 -11.50 8.59
N ASN A 79 -4.41 -11.72 7.28
CA ASN A 79 -3.19 -12.28 6.71
C ASN A 79 -1.96 -11.36 6.86
N TYR A 80 -2.15 -10.04 6.86
CA TYR A 80 -1.09 -9.04 7.00
C TYR A 80 -1.10 -8.33 8.36
N LYS A 81 -1.88 -8.80 9.33
CA LYS A 81 -2.03 -8.15 10.64
C LYS A 81 -0.69 -7.86 11.32
N GLN A 82 0.20 -8.86 11.31
CA GLN A 82 1.51 -8.75 11.94
C GLN A 82 2.41 -7.76 11.18
N ASN A 83 2.47 -7.86 9.84
CA ASN A 83 3.24 -6.92 9.02
C ASN A 83 2.76 -5.47 9.18
N ILE A 84 1.45 -5.24 9.18
CA ILE A 84 0.88 -3.90 9.40
C ILE A 84 1.33 -3.35 10.76
N ARG A 85 1.30 -4.18 11.80
CA ARG A 85 1.73 -3.79 13.14
C ARG A 85 3.22 -3.46 13.19
N ASP A 86 4.05 -4.30 12.58
CA ASP A 86 5.52 -4.12 12.61
C ASP A 86 5.92 -2.86 11.85
N VAL A 87 5.36 -2.64 10.65
CA VAL A 87 5.59 -1.42 9.86
C VAL A 87 5.07 -0.18 10.59
N PHE A 88 3.89 -0.27 11.22
CA PHE A 88 3.36 0.81 12.05
C PHE A 88 4.35 1.20 13.14
N LEU A 89 4.85 0.23 13.92
CA LEU A 89 5.80 0.48 15.01
C LEU A 89 7.12 1.04 14.52
N ALA A 90 7.65 0.54 13.39
CA ALA A 90 8.90 1.02 12.79
C ALA A 90 8.81 2.48 12.30
N ASN A 91 7.61 2.94 11.92
CA ASN A 91 7.36 4.29 11.43
C ASN A 91 6.84 5.24 12.53
N GLN A 92 6.67 4.76 13.77
CA GLN A 92 6.37 5.67 14.88
C GLN A 92 7.64 6.47 15.23
N PRO A 93 7.49 7.76 15.59
CA PRO A 93 8.59 8.47 16.22
C PRO A 93 9.03 7.64 17.43
N THR A 94 10.31 7.29 17.52
CA THR A 94 10.85 6.75 18.75
C THR A 94 10.70 7.85 19.78
N ASP A 95 9.83 7.64 20.77
CA ASP A 95 9.88 8.40 22.00
C ASP A 95 11.24 8.05 22.63
N ASP A 96 12.29 8.77 22.24
CA ASP A 96 13.51 8.89 23.01
C ASP A 96 13.12 9.69 24.25
N VAL A 97 12.38 9.03 25.15
CA VAL A 97 12.24 9.47 26.53
C VAL A 97 13.64 9.31 27.09
N GLY A 98 14.45 10.35 26.92
CA GLY A 98 15.79 10.40 27.46
C GLY A 98 15.71 9.99 28.92
N GLU A 99 16.27 8.83 29.23
CA GLU A 99 16.50 8.39 30.60
C GLU A 99 17.41 9.45 31.21
N THR A 100 16.80 10.42 31.88
CA THR A 100 17.50 11.34 32.75
C THR A 100 17.73 10.57 34.04
N GLN A 101 18.91 9.96 34.14
CA GLN A 101 19.54 9.62 35.42
C GLN A 101 20.88 10.34 35.52
#